data_AF-A0A2T2ZNR6-F1
#
_entry.id   AF-A0A2T2ZNR6-F1
#
_cell.length_a   1.000
_cell.length_b   1.000
_cell.length_c   1.000
_cell.angle_alpha   90.00
_cell.angle_beta   90.00
_cell.angle_gamma   90.00
#
_symmetry.space_group_name_H-M   'P 1'
#
loop_
_entity.id
_entity.type
_entity.pdbx_description
1 polymer ?
#
loop_
_entity_poly.entity_id
_entity_poly.type
_entity_poly.pdbx_seq_one_letter_code
_entity_poly.pdbx_strand_id
1 'polypeptide(L)' 'MSDRETNTAAAQADPMPERIGELTARAETTGYVLLRSVRPQPEWKLLDKESGEEVFCAGELDAIERWLDS' A
#
# COMPACT_ATOMS: atom_id res chain seq x y z
N MET A 1 -11.38 20.41 31.93
CA MET A 1 -11.72 19.01 31.65
C MET A 1 -13.09 19.00 31.00
N SER A 2 -13.16 18.67 29.72
CA SER A 2 -14.34 18.08 29.08
C SER A 2 -13.94 17.65 27.67
N ASP A 3 -13.88 16.33 27.50
CA ASP A 3 -14.27 15.57 26.30
C ASP A 3 -13.51 15.93 25.01
N ARG A 4 -12.37 15.30 24.67
CA ARG A 4 -12.32 13.98 24.02
C ARG A 4 -13.56 13.66 23.18
N GLU A 5 -13.92 14.56 22.28
CA GLU A 5 -14.65 14.16 21.08
C GLU A 5 -13.71 13.35 20.20
N THR A 6 -13.70 12.04 20.48
CA THR A 6 -13.51 10.95 19.53
C THR A 6 -14.44 11.16 18.34
N ASN A 7 -14.12 12.12 17.48
CA ASN A 7 -14.58 12.09 16.10
C ASN A 7 -13.57 11.24 15.35
N THR A 8 -13.70 9.93 15.58
CA THR A 8 -13.31 8.90 14.64
C THR A 8 -13.92 9.32 13.31
N ALA A 9 -13.14 10.03 12.50
CA ALA A 9 -13.46 10.29 11.10
C ALA A 9 -13.43 8.94 10.41
N ALA A 10 -14.49 8.18 10.61
CA ALA A 10 -14.82 7.00 9.84
C ALA A 10 -14.97 7.48 8.41
N ALA A 11 -13.92 7.24 7.65
CA ALA A 11 -14.02 6.69 6.32
C ALA A 11 -15.06 7.37 5.42
N GLN A 12 -14.77 8.61 5.03
CA GLN A 12 -14.75 8.87 3.59
C GLN A 12 -13.34 8.57 3.12
N ALA A 13 -12.89 7.35 3.37
CA ALA A 13 -11.71 6.83 2.73
C ALA A 13 -12.13 6.72 1.27
N ASP A 14 -11.46 7.43 0.38
CA ASP A 14 -11.36 6.94 -0.99
C ASP A 14 -11.17 5.40 -0.92
N PRO A 15 -11.82 4.59 -1.76
CA PRO A 15 -11.62 3.13 -1.72
C PRO A 15 -10.14 2.73 -1.96
N MET A 16 -9.32 3.68 -2.40
CA MET A 16 -7.88 3.51 -2.61
C MET A 16 -7.07 3.34 -1.31
N PRO A 17 -7.10 4.24 -0.30
CA PRO A 17 -6.30 4.10 0.93
C PRO A 17 -6.54 2.81 1.73
N GLU A 18 -7.77 2.29 1.82
CA GLU A 18 -8.00 1.01 2.52
C GLU A 18 -7.34 -0.15 1.78
N ARG A 19 -7.54 -0.24 0.45
CA ARG A 19 -6.93 -1.27 -0.41
C ARG A 19 -5.41 -1.21 -0.41
N ILE A 20 -4.83 0.00 -0.37
CA ILE A 20 -3.38 0.19 -0.23
C ILE A 20 -2.89 -0.36 1.10
N GLY A 21 -3.63 -0.13 2.20
CA GLY A 21 -3.30 -0.65 3.52
C GLY A 21 -3.31 -2.18 3.56
N GLU A 22 -4.35 -2.80 3.01
CA GLU A 22 -4.46 -4.27 2.94
C GLU A 22 -3.33 -4.90 2.11
N LEU A 23 -3.01 -4.32 0.95
CA LEU A 23 -1.92 -4.80 0.10
C LEU A 23 -0.56 -4.57 0.70
N THR A 24 -0.37 -3.47 1.42
CA THR A 24 0.87 -3.22 2.18
C THR A 24 1.05 -4.30 3.24
N ALA A 25 0.03 -4.58 4.06
CA ALA A 25 0.11 -5.63 5.07
C ALA A 25 0.37 -7.02 4.46
N ARG A 26 -0.23 -7.31 3.30
CA ARG A 26 0.00 -8.57 2.58
C ARG A 26 1.42 -8.67 2.04
N ALA A 27 1.93 -7.62 1.41
CA ALA A 27 3.31 -7.52 0.98
C ALA A 27 4.27 -7.72 2.16
N GLU A 28 4.03 -7.04 3.29
CA GLU A 28 4.88 -7.17 4.49
C GLU A 28 4.89 -8.59 5.05
N THR A 29 3.76 -9.30 4.97
CA THR A 29 3.62 -10.70 5.39
C THR A 29 4.41 -11.65 4.48
N THR A 30 4.53 -11.33 3.19
CA THR A 30 5.32 -12.11 2.22
C THR A 30 6.80 -11.71 2.18
N GLY A 31 7.20 -10.68 2.92
CA GLY A 31 8.59 -10.20 2.92
C GLY A 31 8.85 -9.11 1.87
N TYR A 32 7.83 -8.35 1.49
CA TYR A 32 7.93 -7.22 0.55
C TYR A 32 7.45 -5.91 1.18
N VAL A 33 7.87 -4.80 0.58
CA VAL A 33 7.46 -3.44 0.95
C VAL A 33 6.80 -2.79 -0.26
N LEU A 34 5.55 -2.36 -0.09
CA LEU A 34 4.82 -1.64 -1.13
C LEU A 34 5.15 -0.14 -1.07
N LEU A 35 5.61 0.42 -2.19
CA LEU A 35 6.00 1.82 -2.31
C LEU A 35 5.31 2.49 -3.49
N ARG A 36 4.75 3.68 -3.27
CA ARG A 36 4.16 4.50 -4.33
C ARG A 36 5.17 5.53 -4.82
N SER A 37 5.64 5.37 -6.05
CA SER A 37 6.40 6.40 -6.77
C SER A 37 5.44 7.36 -7.47
N VAL A 38 5.76 8.65 -7.43
CA VAL A 38 4.88 9.72 -7.94
C VAL A 38 5.46 10.47 -9.15
N ARG A 39 6.67 10.11 -9.60
CA ARG A 39 7.40 10.79 -10.69
C ARG A 39 8.26 9.76 -11.44
N PRO A 40 8.37 9.84 -12.79
CA PRO A 40 7.68 10.78 -13.70
C PRO A 40 6.19 10.49 -13.90
N GLN A 41 5.72 9.28 -13.54
CA GLN A 41 4.32 8.87 -13.53
C GLN A 41 4.01 8.15 -12.21
N PRO A 42 2.75 8.18 -11.73
CA PRO A 42 2.37 7.42 -10.55
C PRO A 42 2.48 5.92 -10.85
N GLU A 43 3.33 5.24 -10.08
CA GLU A 43 3.57 3.80 -10.19
C GLU A 43 3.75 3.20 -8.80
N TRP A 44 3.42 1.92 -8.69
CA TRP A 44 3.59 1.11 -7.51
C TRP A 44 4.81 0.22 -7.70
N LYS A 45 5.64 0.12 -6.67
CA LYS A 45 6.83 -0.71 -6.63
C LYS A 45 6.74 -1.65 -5.43
N LEU A 46 7.06 -2.91 -5.63
CA LEU A 46 7.33 -3.86 -4.57
C LEU A 46 8.85 -3.97 -4.42
N LEU A 47 9.30 -3.72 -3.20
CA LEU A 47 10.68 -3.87 -2.82
C LEU A 47 10.81 -5.13 -1.96
N ASP A 48 11.90 -5.86 -2.13
CA ASP A 48 12.26 -6.93 -1.21
C ASP A 48 12.56 -6.36 0.17
N LYS A 49 11.99 -6.93 1.23
CA LYS A 49 12.15 -6.39 2.59
C LYS A 49 13.56 -6.60 3.12
N GLU A 50 14.26 -7.64 2.68
CA GLU A 50 15.61 -7.96 3.15
C GLU A 50 16.66 -7.14 2.39
N SER A 51 16.50 -7.03 1.08
CA SER A 51 17.48 -6.47 0.14
C SER A 51 17.20 -4.99 -0.15
N GLY A 52 15.95 -4.56 -0.05
CA GLY A 52 15.49 -3.24 -0.47
C GLY A 52 15.49 -3.04 -1.99
N GLU A 53 15.63 -4.12 -2.76
CA GLU A 53 15.66 -4.09 -4.23
C GLU A 53 14.26 -4.14 -4.83
N GLU A 54 14.06 -3.47 -5.96
CA GLU A 54 12.79 -3.52 -6.69
C GLU A 54 12.60 -4.91 -7.30
N VAL A 55 11.59 -5.62 -6.82
CA VAL A 55 11.22 -6.94 -7.32
C VAL A 55 10.18 -6.80 -8.44
N PHE A 56 9.28 -5.83 -8.31
CA PHE A 56 8.21 -5.62 -9.27
C PHE A 56 7.75 -4.17 -9.30
N CYS A 57 7.39 -3.66 -10.47
CA CYS A 57 6.81 -2.34 -10.65
C CYS A 57 5.60 -2.38 -11.59
N ALA A 58 4.56 -1.61 -11.26
CA ALA A 58 3.34 -1.54 -12.05
C ALA A 58 2.67 -0.17 -11.95
N GLY A 59 1.97 0.26 -12.99
CA GLY A 59 1.19 1.50 -12.97
C GLY A 59 -0.09 1.39 -12.11
N GLU A 60 -0.58 0.17 -11.89
CA GLU A 60 -1.86 -0.09 -11.23
C GLU A 60 -1.67 -0.99 -10.01
N LEU A 61 -2.44 -0.71 -8.96
CA LEU A 61 -2.40 -1.46 -7.71
C LEU A 61 -2.93 -2.89 -7.89
N ASP A 62 -3.87 -3.11 -8.81
CA ASP A 62 -4.37 -4.44 -9.19
C ASP A 62 -3.26 -5.38 -9.69
N ALA A 63 -2.24 -4.85 -10.36
CA ALA A 63 -1.12 -5.67 -10.82
C ALA A 63 -0.22 -6.12 -9.66
N ILE A 64 -0.05 -5.27 -8.64
CA ILE A 64 0.64 -5.62 -7.38
C ILE A 64 -0.13 -6.73 -6.66
N GLU A 65 -1.45 -6.58 -6.53
CA GLU A 65 -2.30 -7.58 -5.88
C GLU A 65 -2.18 -8.95 -6.55
N ARG A 66 -2.30 -8.98 -7.89
CA ARG A 66 -2.18 -10.23 -8.65
C ARG A 66 -0.81 -10.87 -8.54
N TRP A 67 0.25 -10.07 -8.38
CA TRP A 67 1.60 -10.59 -8.17
C TRP A 67 1.75 -11.20 -6.77
N LEU A 68 1.20 -10.56 -5.73
CA LEU A 68 1.23 -11.07 -4.35
C LEU A 68 0.36 -12.32 -4.14
N ASP A 69 -0.67 -12.51 -4.96
CA ASP A 69 -1.57 -13.68 -4.93
C ASP A 69 -1.03 -14.87 -5.75
N SER A 70 0.07 -14.68 -6.48
CA SER A 70 0.63 -15.65 -7.43
C SER A 70 1.66 -16.58 -6.78
#